data_AF-A0A5R8PAA0-F1
#
_entry.id   AF-A0A5R8PAA0-F1
#
_cell.length_a   1.000
_cell.length_b   1.000
_cell.length_c   1.000
_cell.angle_alpha   90.00
_cell.angle_beta   90.00
_cell.angle_gamma   90.00
#
_symmetry.space_group_name_H-M   'P 1'
#
loop_
_entity.id
_entity.type
_entity.pdbx_description
1 polymer ?
#
loop_
_entity_poly.entity_id
_entity_poly.type
_entity_poly.pdbx_seq_one_letter_code
_entity_poly.pdbx_strand_id
1 'polypeptide(L)'
;MSICRAAAPAVQHARPLKGHLMQVDLDRLFVPAQLIASVPGALGYWPHRRLVLLMAVAPAPDEQPQQLRSLYATWPTDVPLETVLADARRLATNVNASAVAALIVDDRLANRDPALLGSPRHRELVDALIAVFDAGPAPLVAVWGISDIVAGAEWFALCGSPERGVIEDPLQDPATREHAEHGQQVHSTGSRWCRLWHLIAG
;
A
#
# COMPACT_ATOMS: atom_id res chain seq x y z
N MET A 1 49.97 47.25 -3.34
CA MET A 1 49.90 47.03 -1.88
C MET A 1 48.58 46.33 -1.59
N SER A 2 48.61 45.01 -1.45
CA SER A 2 48.42 44.24 -0.18
C SER A 2 47.05 44.47 0.46
N ILE A 3 46.10 43.53 0.29
CA ILE A 3 45.85 42.35 1.14
C ILE A 3 45.42 42.73 2.56
N CYS A 4 44.20 42.35 2.94
CA CYS A 4 43.94 41.71 4.23
C CYS A 4 42.69 40.81 4.14
N ARG A 5 42.94 39.54 4.46
CA ARG A 5 42.04 38.38 4.49
C ARG A 5 41.77 38.07 5.97
N ALA A 6 40.53 37.81 6.33
CA ALA A 6 40.13 37.08 7.54
C ALA A 6 38.78 36.42 7.23
N ALA A 7 38.77 35.16 6.78
CA ALA A 7 38.65 33.96 7.62
C ALA A 7 37.26 33.86 8.28
N ALA A 8 36.27 33.43 7.49
CA ALA A 8 35.01 32.92 8.00
C ALA A 8 35.22 31.49 8.55
N PRO A 9 34.61 31.13 9.69
CA PRO A 9 34.75 29.79 10.25
C PRO A 9 34.09 28.75 9.37
N ALA A 10 34.68 27.56 9.39
CA ALA A 10 34.34 26.40 8.58
C ALA A 10 32.84 26.09 8.58
N VAL A 11 32.28 26.01 7.38
CA VAL A 11 31.06 25.26 7.09
C VAL A 11 31.29 23.83 7.53
N GLN A 12 30.79 23.48 8.70
CA GLN A 12 30.65 22.07 9.08
C GLN A 12 29.63 21.47 8.12
N HIS A 13 30.14 20.63 7.23
CA HIS A 13 29.36 19.75 6.37
C HIS A 13 28.29 19.04 7.20
N ALA A 14 27.04 19.48 7.05
CA ALA A 14 25.91 18.62 7.34
C ALA A 14 26.02 17.41 6.41
N ARG A 15 26.39 16.26 6.98
CA ARG A 15 26.33 14.95 6.32
C ARG A 15 24.94 14.79 5.68
N PRO A 16 24.82 14.48 4.39
CA PRO A 16 23.56 14.01 3.84
C PRO A 16 23.41 12.55 4.27
N LEU A 17 22.73 12.33 5.40
CA LEU A 17 22.19 11.03 5.78
C LEU A 17 20.66 11.14 5.69
N LYS A 18 20.04 10.22 4.95
CA LYS A 18 18.59 10.09 4.65
C LYS A 18 18.16 10.81 3.36
N GLY A 19 18.11 10.06 2.28
CA GLY A 19 17.46 10.46 1.04
C GLY A 19 17.51 9.32 0.02
N HIS A 20 18.67 8.67 -0.08
CA HIS A 20 18.87 7.62 -1.07
C HIS A 20 18.46 6.21 -0.60
N LEU A 21 18.55 5.89 0.69
CA LEU A 21 18.22 4.54 1.18
C LEU A 21 16.71 4.26 1.31
N MET A 22 15.84 5.27 1.43
CA MET A 22 14.38 5.04 1.47
C MET A 22 13.74 4.99 0.08
N GLN A 23 14.33 5.67 -0.90
CA GLN A 23 13.79 5.72 -2.26
C GLN A 23 14.12 4.45 -3.06
N VAL A 24 15.29 3.84 -2.81
CA VAL A 24 15.75 2.64 -3.51
C VAL A 24 15.01 1.36 -3.05
N ASP A 25 14.42 1.35 -1.86
CA ASP A 25 13.65 0.20 -1.36
C ASP A 25 12.18 0.24 -1.83
N LEU A 26 11.52 1.40 -1.84
CA LEU A 26 10.11 1.49 -2.23
C LEU A 26 9.86 1.15 -3.70
N ASP A 27 10.75 1.54 -4.61
CA ASP A 27 10.65 1.20 -6.05
C ASP A 27 10.85 -0.31 -6.32
N ARG A 28 11.54 -1.03 -5.42
CA ARG A 28 11.67 -2.50 -5.49
C ARG A 28 10.56 -3.24 -4.74
N LEU A 29 10.01 -2.63 -3.69
CA LEU A 29 8.95 -3.20 -2.84
C LEU A 29 7.55 -3.04 -3.44
N PHE A 30 7.36 -2.09 -4.37
CA PHE A 30 6.07 -1.80 -4.98
C PHE A 30 6.10 -1.98 -6.49
N VAL A 31 6.22 -3.24 -6.97
CA VAL A 31 5.72 -3.55 -8.32
C VAL A 31 4.20 -3.69 -8.20
N PRO A 32 3.38 -2.72 -8.66
CA PRO A 32 1.97 -2.68 -8.30
C PRO A 32 1.22 -3.95 -8.73
N ALA A 33 1.53 -4.46 -9.92
CA ALA A 33 0.92 -5.68 -10.44
C ALA A 33 1.16 -6.90 -9.52
N GLN A 34 2.41 -7.11 -9.06
CA GLN A 34 2.76 -8.23 -8.18
C GLN A 34 2.13 -8.06 -6.79
N LEU A 35 2.14 -6.83 -6.27
CA LEU A 35 1.55 -6.51 -4.99
C LEU A 35 0.03 -6.77 -5.02
N ILE A 36 -0.68 -6.29 -6.05
CA ILE A 36 -2.11 -6.52 -6.25
C ILE A 36 -2.41 -8.01 -6.42
N ALA A 37 -1.62 -8.72 -7.25
CA ALA A 37 -1.76 -10.16 -7.45
C ALA A 37 -1.53 -10.95 -6.14
N SER A 38 -0.73 -10.45 -5.20
CA SER A 38 -0.46 -11.13 -3.92
C SER A 38 -1.59 -11.02 -2.90
N VAL A 39 -2.50 -10.05 -3.07
CA VAL A 39 -3.57 -9.74 -2.10
C VAL A 39 -4.43 -10.97 -1.78
N PRO A 40 -4.95 -11.75 -2.75
CA PRO A 40 -5.75 -12.93 -2.43
C PRO A 40 -5.02 -13.93 -1.55
N GLY A 41 -3.71 -14.08 -1.75
CA GLY A 41 -2.90 -14.97 -0.94
C GLY A 41 -2.62 -14.44 0.46
N ALA A 42 -2.28 -13.15 0.57
CA ALA A 42 -2.10 -12.50 1.87
C ALA A 42 -3.38 -12.50 2.73
N LEU A 43 -4.55 -12.41 2.08
CA LEU A 43 -5.86 -12.43 2.74
C LEU A 43 -6.41 -13.85 2.99
N GLY A 44 -6.00 -14.83 2.17
CA GLY A 44 -6.58 -16.17 2.19
C GLY A 44 -7.95 -16.29 1.50
N TYR A 45 -8.37 -15.26 0.77
CA TYR A 45 -9.61 -15.25 -0.03
C TYR A 45 -9.52 -14.21 -1.16
N TRP A 46 -10.34 -14.36 -2.19
CA TRP A 46 -10.44 -13.38 -3.28
C TRP A 46 -11.34 -12.20 -2.87
N PRO A 47 -10.79 -10.98 -2.70
CA PRO A 47 -11.59 -9.84 -2.30
C PRO A 47 -12.52 -9.39 -3.42
N HIS A 48 -13.79 -9.12 -3.09
CA HIS A 48 -14.77 -8.57 -4.01
C HIS A 48 -15.53 -7.42 -3.32
N ARG A 49 -15.61 -6.25 -3.97
CA ARG A 49 -16.14 -5.00 -3.39
C ARG A 49 -15.50 -4.68 -2.05
N ARG A 50 -14.16 -4.60 -2.05
CA ARG A 50 -13.35 -4.32 -0.87
C ARG A 50 -12.41 -3.15 -1.11
N LEU A 51 -12.28 -2.32 -0.09
CA LEU A 51 -11.08 -1.53 0.13
C LEU A 51 -10.08 -2.41 0.86
N VAL A 52 -8.87 -2.51 0.33
CA VAL A 52 -7.73 -3.18 0.95
C VAL A 52 -6.67 -2.13 1.24
N LEU A 53 -6.21 -2.03 2.48
CA LEU A 53 -5.03 -1.25 2.83
C LEU A 53 -3.85 -2.19 3.00
N LEU A 54 -2.75 -1.82 2.38
CA LEU A 54 -1.46 -2.47 2.48
C LEU A 54 -0.55 -1.53 3.27
N MET A 55 -0.12 -1.96 4.44
CA MET A 55 0.68 -1.14 5.34
C MET A 55 2.07 -1.76 5.47
N ALA A 56 3.08 -1.00 5.10
CA ALA A 56 4.46 -1.34 5.43
C ALA A 56 4.70 -1.01 6.90
N VAL A 57 5.15 -1.97 7.68
CA VAL A 57 5.51 -1.77 9.08
C VAL A 57 7.02 -1.69 9.22
N ALA A 58 7.50 -0.62 9.85
CA ALA A 58 8.92 -0.52 10.18
C ALA A 58 9.28 -1.62 11.21
N PRO A 59 10.41 -2.34 11.02
CA PRO A 59 10.86 -3.31 12.00
C PRO A 59 11.09 -2.63 13.35
N ALA A 60 10.80 -3.34 14.45
CA ALA A 60 11.13 -2.83 15.77
C ALA A 60 12.67 -2.60 15.87
N PRO A 61 13.16 -1.69 16.74
CA PRO A 61 14.60 -1.41 16.87
C PRO A 61 15.46 -2.64 17.15
N ASP A 62 14.87 -3.67 17.76
CA ASP A 62 15.52 -4.92 18.15
C ASP A 62 15.29 -6.06 17.12
N GLU A 63 14.49 -5.83 16.08
CA GLU A 63 14.25 -6.80 15.00
C GLU A 63 15.25 -6.61 13.85
N GLN A 64 15.63 -7.71 13.19
CA GLN A 64 16.55 -7.64 12.06
C GLN A 64 15.94 -6.77 10.93
N PRO A 65 16.68 -5.79 10.38
CA PRO A 65 16.17 -4.78 9.44
C PRO A 65 15.73 -5.32 8.07
N GLN A 66 15.80 -6.64 7.86
CA GLN A 66 15.47 -7.29 6.58
C GLN A 66 14.03 -7.84 6.51
N GLN A 67 13.25 -7.77 7.58
CA GLN A 67 11.84 -8.19 7.56
C GLN A 67 10.90 -6.99 7.53
N LEU A 68 10.75 -6.37 6.36
CA LEU A 68 9.57 -5.53 6.10
C LEU A 68 8.34 -6.42 6.16
N ARG A 69 7.46 -6.15 7.12
CA ARG A 69 6.18 -6.86 7.25
C ARG A 69 5.10 -6.05 6.55
N SER A 70 4.39 -6.71 5.64
CA SER A 70 3.22 -6.13 4.98
C SER A 70 1.97 -6.57 5.73
N LEU A 71 1.25 -5.60 6.29
CA LEU A 71 -0.02 -5.83 6.96
C LEU A 71 -1.17 -5.45 6.05
N TYR A 72 -2.16 -6.33 5.99
CA TYR A 72 -3.33 -6.16 5.14
C TYR A 72 -4.56 -5.94 6.00
N ALA A 73 -5.34 -4.92 5.67
CA ALA A 73 -6.62 -4.64 6.32
C ALA A 73 -7.68 -4.42 5.26
N THR A 74 -8.91 -4.90 5.51
CA THR A 74 -9.96 -4.88 4.49
C THR A 74 -11.28 -4.38 5.04
N TRP A 75 -12.00 -3.64 4.22
CA TRP A 75 -13.35 -3.16 4.51
C TRP A 75 -14.24 -3.38 3.27
N PRO A 76 -15.50 -3.79 3.43
CA PRO A 76 -16.48 -3.69 2.35
C PRO A 76 -16.58 -2.25 1.82
N THR A 77 -16.75 -2.08 0.50
CA THR A 77 -16.90 -0.74 -0.10
C THR A 77 -18.22 -0.05 0.25
N ASP A 78 -19.17 -0.75 0.89
CA ASP A 78 -20.47 -0.24 1.36
C ASP A 78 -20.50 0.23 2.82
N VAL A 79 -19.42 0.03 3.58
CA VAL A 79 -19.30 0.58 4.94
C VAL A 79 -19.25 2.13 4.87
N PRO A 80 -19.86 2.84 5.85
CA PRO A 80 -19.76 4.30 5.91
C PRO A 80 -18.30 4.78 5.93
N LEU A 81 -18.01 5.77 5.10
CA LEU A 81 -16.65 6.24 4.82
C LEU A 81 -15.95 6.71 6.11
N GLU A 82 -16.64 7.43 6.96
CA GLU A 82 -16.12 7.91 8.24
C GLU A 82 -15.68 6.79 9.18
N THR A 83 -16.39 5.65 9.15
CA THR A 83 -16.04 4.47 9.95
C THR A 83 -14.76 3.83 9.41
N VAL A 84 -14.69 3.65 8.08
CA VAL A 84 -13.49 3.10 7.41
C VAL A 84 -12.27 3.95 7.70
N LEU A 85 -12.37 5.28 7.57
CA LEU A 85 -11.26 6.21 7.76
C LEU A 85 -10.77 6.26 9.21
N ALA A 86 -11.69 6.30 10.18
CA ALA A 86 -11.34 6.28 11.59
C ALA A 86 -10.61 4.96 11.98
N ASP A 87 -11.11 3.84 11.48
CA ASP A 87 -10.51 2.52 11.68
C ASP A 87 -9.14 2.39 11.00
N ALA A 88 -9.04 2.82 9.74
CA ALA A 88 -7.81 2.80 8.96
C ALA A 88 -6.69 3.60 9.63
N ARG A 89 -6.99 4.84 10.05
CA ARG A 89 -6.03 5.69 10.77
C ARG A 89 -5.60 5.07 12.09
N ARG A 90 -6.55 4.56 12.87
CA ARG A 90 -6.26 3.89 14.15
C ARG A 90 -5.36 2.68 13.93
N LEU A 91 -5.65 1.87 12.92
CA LEU A 91 -4.89 0.66 12.62
C LEU A 91 -3.46 0.99 12.18
N ALA A 92 -3.29 1.91 11.23
CA ALA A 92 -1.98 2.35 10.76
C ALA A 92 -1.12 2.93 11.90
N THR A 93 -1.74 3.66 12.84
CA THR A 93 -1.06 4.16 14.04
C THR A 93 -0.67 3.01 14.97
N ASN A 94 -1.58 2.09 15.26
CA ASN A 94 -1.35 0.99 16.20
C ASN A 94 -0.26 0.01 15.72
N VAL A 95 -0.18 -0.20 14.42
CA VAL A 95 0.84 -1.07 13.82
C VAL A 95 2.14 -0.33 13.50
N ASN A 96 2.23 0.97 13.84
CA ASN A 96 3.37 1.82 13.51
C ASN A 96 3.76 1.73 12.03
N ALA A 97 2.76 1.86 11.15
CA ALA A 97 2.96 1.82 9.72
C ALA A 97 3.90 2.96 9.29
N SER A 98 4.88 2.64 8.44
CA SER A 98 5.80 3.60 7.84
C SER A 98 5.30 4.14 6.51
N ALA A 99 4.43 3.39 5.83
CA ALA A 99 3.75 3.79 4.60
C ALA A 99 2.44 3.01 4.45
N VAL A 100 1.47 3.61 3.77
CA VAL A 100 0.18 2.98 3.45
C VAL A 100 -0.06 3.05 1.95
N ALA A 101 -0.49 1.96 1.34
CA ALA A 101 -1.07 1.94 0.01
C ALA A 101 -2.51 1.42 0.09
N ALA A 102 -3.37 1.87 -0.82
CA ALA A 102 -4.76 1.43 -0.89
C ALA A 102 -5.04 0.76 -2.23
N LEU A 103 -5.77 -0.34 -2.18
CA LEU A 103 -6.30 -1.04 -3.35
C LEU A 103 -7.82 -1.10 -3.23
N ILE A 104 -8.51 -0.56 -4.22
CA ILE A 104 -9.96 -0.67 -4.35
C ILE A 104 -10.27 -1.77 -5.35
N VAL A 105 -10.87 -2.86 -4.86
CA VAL A 105 -11.38 -3.95 -5.68
C VAL A 105 -12.90 -3.82 -5.76
N ASP A 106 -13.41 -3.32 -6.88
CA ASP A 106 -14.85 -3.09 -7.07
C ASP A 106 -15.24 -3.32 -8.54
N ASP A 107 -16.12 -4.30 -8.79
CA ASP A 107 -16.61 -4.67 -10.13
C ASP A 107 -17.23 -3.50 -10.89
N ARG A 108 -17.72 -2.48 -10.18
CA ARG A 108 -18.27 -1.25 -10.77
C ARG A 108 -17.22 -0.39 -11.47
N LEU A 109 -15.93 -0.69 -11.30
CA LEU A 109 -14.83 -0.07 -12.03
C LEU A 109 -14.71 -0.58 -13.47
N ALA A 110 -15.19 -1.79 -13.79
CA ALA A 110 -15.05 -2.41 -15.11
C ALA A 110 -15.69 -1.60 -16.26
N ASN A 111 -16.70 -0.78 -15.95
CA ASN A 111 -17.47 -0.01 -16.93
C ASN A 111 -17.07 1.47 -16.98
N ARG A 112 -15.89 1.84 -16.49
CA ARG A 112 -15.47 3.24 -16.33
C ARG A 112 -14.19 3.50 -17.14
N ASP A 113 -14.14 4.68 -17.75
CA ASP A 113 -12.91 5.19 -18.34
C ASP A 113 -11.85 5.37 -17.23
N PRO A 114 -10.67 4.75 -17.32
CA PRO A 114 -9.58 4.93 -16.36
C PRO A 114 -9.17 6.40 -16.19
N ALA A 115 -9.37 7.24 -17.21
CA ALA A 115 -9.10 8.67 -17.14
C ALA A 115 -10.11 9.44 -16.25
N LEU A 116 -11.29 8.87 -16.03
CA LEU A 116 -12.34 9.41 -15.17
C LEU A 116 -12.30 8.67 -13.83
N LEU A 117 -11.38 9.03 -12.93
CA LEU A 117 -11.25 8.65 -11.50
C LEU A 117 -12.44 7.90 -10.86
N GLY A 118 -12.70 6.67 -11.31
CA GLY A 118 -13.90 5.91 -10.98
C GLY A 118 -15.24 6.69 -11.02
N SER A 119 -16.24 6.15 -10.33
CA SER A 119 -17.49 6.89 -10.02
C SER A 119 -17.23 8.01 -9.00
N PRO A 120 -18.11 9.02 -8.85
CA PRO A 120 -17.98 10.08 -7.83
C PRO A 120 -17.68 9.54 -6.42
N ARG A 121 -18.28 8.40 -6.05
CA ARG A 121 -18.02 7.68 -4.80
C ARG A 121 -16.56 7.22 -4.64
N HIS A 122 -15.92 6.75 -5.71
CA HIS A 122 -14.52 6.32 -5.66
C HIS A 122 -13.60 7.53 -5.49
N ARG A 123 -13.91 8.63 -6.18
CA ARG A 123 -13.20 9.91 -5.99
C ARG A 123 -13.31 10.41 -4.55
N GLU A 124 -14.52 10.42 -3.99
CA GLU A 124 -14.75 10.81 -2.59
C GLU A 124 -13.96 9.94 -1.61
N LEU A 125 -13.93 8.62 -1.81
CA LEU A 125 -13.11 7.71 -1.01
C LEU A 125 -11.61 8.01 -1.14
N VAL A 126 -11.11 8.22 -2.35
CA VAL A 126 -9.69 8.53 -2.62
C VAL A 126 -9.31 9.86 -1.97
N ASP A 127 -10.09 10.93 -2.18
CA ASP A 127 -9.84 12.26 -1.61
C ASP A 127 -9.83 12.20 -0.08
N ALA A 128 -10.74 11.43 0.52
CA ALA A 128 -10.81 11.30 1.96
C ALA A 128 -9.68 10.44 2.53
N LEU A 129 -9.23 9.38 1.83
CA LEU A 129 -8.04 8.62 2.19
C LEU A 129 -6.80 9.50 2.19
N ILE A 130 -6.60 10.30 1.14
CA ILE A 130 -5.50 11.27 1.03
C ILE A 130 -5.53 12.22 2.23
N ALA A 131 -6.68 12.86 2.47
CA ALA A 131 -6.82 13.81 3.57
C ALA A 131 -6.52 13.21 4.96
N VAL A 132 -6.90 11.94 5.19
CA VAL A 132 -6.67 11.26 6.47
C VAL A 132 -5.20 10.90 6.69
N PHE A 133 -4.50 10.45 5.65
CA PHE A 133 -3.11 10.00 5.79
C PHE A 133 -2.07 11.11 5.60
N ASP A 134 -2.39 12.19 4.88
CA ASP A 134 -1.53 13.38 4.77
C ASP A 134 -1.31 14.08 6.14
N ALA A 135 -2.26 13.95 7.05
CA ALA A 135 -2.17 14.50 8.40
C ALA A 135 -1.47 13.57 9.40
N GLY A 136 -1.01 12.39 8.96
CA GLY A 136 -0.52 11.32 9.82
C GLY A 136 0.98 11.02 9.69
N PRO A 137 1.52 10.15 10.56
CA PRO A 137 2.91 9.71 10.50
C PRO A 137 3.18 8.69 9.39
N ALA A 138 2.14 8.10 8.81
CA ALA A 138 2.20 7.07 7.78
C ALA A 138 1.59 7.64 6.48
N PRO A 139 2.41 8.11 5.52
CA PRO A 139 1.88 8.71 4.30
C PRO A 139 1.18 7.67 3.44
N LEU A 140 0.12 8.10 2.73
CA LEU A 140 -0.50 7.33 1.67
C LEU A 140 0.34 7.47 0.41
N VAL A 141 1.03 6.39 0.02
CA VAL A 141 2.00 6.43 -1.09
C VAL A 141 1.39 6.07 -2.44
N ALA A 142 0.27 5.34 -2.45
CA ALA A 142 -0.42 4.95 -3.66
C ALA A 142 -1.88 4.57 -3.39
N VAL A 143 -2.72 4.77 -4.40
CA VAL A 143 -4.08 4.24 -4.46
C VAL A 143 -4.29 3.63 -5.83
N TRP A 144 -4.68 2.36 -5.89
CA TRP A 144 -4.99 1.65 -7.12
C TRP A 144 -6.45 1.22 -7.17
N GLY A 145 -6.99 1.15 -8.38
CA GLY A 145 -8.30 0.57 -8.68
C GLY A 145 -8.17 -0.64 -9.59
N ILE A 146 -8.97 -1.67 -9.32
CA ILE A 146 -9.13 -2.86 -10.16
C ILE A 146 -10.57 -3.40 -10.04
N SER A 147 -11.11 -3.93 -11.12
CA SER A 147 -12.48 -4.48 -11.13
C SER A 147 -12.58 -5.85 -10.46
N ASP A 148 -11.60 -6.70 -10.72
CA ASP A 148 -11.45 -8.02 -10.12
C ASP A 148 -9.98 -8.45 -10.17
N ILE A 149 -9.52 -9.24 -9.20
CA ILE A 149 -8.15 -9.75 -9.19
C ILE A 149 -8.14 -11.07 -9.94
N VAL A 150 -7.92 -11.02 -11.26
CA VAL A 150 -7.81 -12.20 -12.12
C VAL A 150 -6.73 -11.98 -13.18
N ALA A 151 -6.21 -13.05 -13.76
CA ALA A 151 -5.23 -12.96 -14.83
C ALA A 151 -5.78 -12.11 -16.00
N GLY A 152 -4.99 -11.14 -16.46
CA GLY A 152 -5.35 -10.20 -17.52
C GLY A 152 -6.23 -9.03 -17.08
N ALA A 153 -6.60 -8.92 -15.80
CA ALA A 153 -7.33 -7.75 -15.31
C ALA A 153 -6.47 -6.49 -15.36
N GLU A 154 -7.08 -5.37 -15.77
CA GLU A 154 -6.41 -4.07 -15.80
C GLU A 154 -6.50 -3.37 -14.44
N TRP A 155 -5.36 -2.88 -13.97
CA TRP A 155 -5.27 -2.00 -12.80
C TRP A 155 -4.82 -0.60 -13.22
N PHE A 156 -5.18 0.40 -12.44
CA PHE A 156 -4.80 1.80 -12.67
C PHE A 156 -4.62 2.56 -11.36
N ALA A 157 -3.73 3.55 -11.36
CA ALA A 157 -3.56 4.48 -10.27
C ALA A 157 -4.74 5.46 -10.21
N LEU A 158 -5.25 5.68 -9.01
CA LEU A 158 -6.33 6.61 -8.69
C LEU A 158 -5.81 7.92 -8.07
N CYS A 159 -4.52 7.99 -7.74
CA CYS A 159 -3.85 9.20 -7.28
C CYS A 159 -2.42 9.26 -7.82
N GLY A 160 -1.86 10.46 -7.93
CA GLY A 160 -0.49 10.66 -8.39
C GLY A 160 -0.33 10.53 -9.90
N SER A 161 0.78 9.92 -10.33
CA SER A 161 1.08 9.71 -11.76
C SER A 161 0.08 8.73 -12.39
N PRO A 162 -0.39 8.96 -13.63
CA PRO A 162 -1.33 8.07 -14.30
C PRO A 162 -0.64 6.77 -14.72
N GLU A 163 -0.48 5.86 -13.78
CA GLU A 163 0.06 4.52 -13.99
C GLU A 163 -1.08 3.52 -14.22
N ARG A 164 -0.79 2.49 -15.02
CA ARG A 164 -1.70 1.38 -15.29
C ARG A 164 -0.92 0.15 -15.70
N GLY A 165 -1.55 -1.00 -15.59
CA GLY A 165 -0.98 -2.26 -16.06
C GLY A 165 -1.99 -3.38 -16.03
N VAL A 166 -1.48 -4.59 -16.25
CA VAL A 166 -2.28 -5.82 -16.20
C VAL A 166 -1.77 -6.72 -15.08
N ILE A 167 -2.67 -7.50 -14.51
CA ILE A 167 -2.35 -8.54 -13.54
C ILE A 167 -1.93 -9.80 -14.30
N GLU A 168 -0.69 -10.25 -14.06
CA GLU A 168 -0.26 -11.59 -14.45
C GLU A 168 -0.95 -12.64 -13.56
N ASP A 169 -0.99 -13.90 -13.99
CA ASP A 169 -1.71 -14.94 -13.25
C ASP A 169 -1.19 -15.04 -11.80
N PRO A 170 -2.02 -14.69 -10.79
CA PRO A 170 -1.60 -14.68 -9.38
C PRO A 170 -1.15 -16.05 -8.86
N LEU A 171 -1.56 -17.13 -9.52
CA LEU A 171 -1.23 -18.50 -9.13
C LEU A 171 0.11 -18.98 -9.72
N GLN A 172 0.62 -18.31 -10.75
CA GLN A 172 1.80 -18.74 -11.51
C GLN A 172 3.05 -17.92 -11.20
N ASP A 173 2.93 -16.76 -10.56
CA ASP A 173 4.07 -15.89 -10.23
C ASP A 173 4.69 -16.22 -8.86
N PRO A 174 5.95 -16.69 -8.79
CA PRO A 174 6.65 -16.95 -7.54
C PRO A 174 6.81 -15.72 -6.64
N ALA A 175 6.99 -14.52 -7.21
CA ALA A 175 7.13 -13.28 -6.45
C ALA A 175 5.80 -12.88 -5.78
N THR A 176 4.69 -13.14 -6.48
CA THR A 176 3.33 -13.00 -5.93
C THR A 176 3.10 -13.94 -4.74
N ARG A 177 3.57 -15.19 -4.83
CA ARG A 177 3.49 -16.17 -3.73
C ARG A 177 4.36 -15.76 -2.53
N GLU A 178 5.59 -15.35 -2.77
CA GLU A 178 6.50 -14.87 -1.72
C GLU A 178 5.91 -13.66 -0.97
N HIS A 179 5.32 -12.70 -1.69
CA HIS A 179 4.65 -11.57 -1.05
C HIS A 179 3.41 -11.98 -0.23
N ALA A 180 2.66 -12.97 -0.71
CA ALA A 180 1.53 -13.51 0.03
C ALA A 180 1.96 -14.19 1.35
N GLU A 181 3.07 -14.93 1.34
CA GLU A 181 3.62 -15.60 2.53
C GLU A 181 4.13 -14.63 3.59
N HIS A 182 4.66 -13.48 3.17
CA HIS A 182 5.09 -12.40 4.06
C HIS A 182 3.95 -11.47 4.51
N GLY A 183 2.78 -11.58 3.87
CA GLY A 183 1.60 -10.79 4.19
C GLY A 183 0.86 -11.32 5.41
N GLN A 184 0.55 -10.44 6.35
CA GLN A 184 -0.29 -10.78 7.49
C GLN A 184 -1.57 -9.94 7.51
N GLN A 185 -2.72 -10.62 7.41
CA GLN A 185 -4.01 -9.97 7.60
C GLN A 185 -4.20 -9.55 9.06
N VAL A 186 -4.54 -8.28 9.27
CA VAL A 186 -4.88 -7.72 10.57
C VAL A 186 -6.38 -7.46 10.61
N HIS A 187 -7.01 -7.94 11.68
CA HIS A 187 -8.43 -7.76 11.89
C HIS A 187 -8.62 -6.57 12.83
N SER A 188 -9.45 -5.60 12.44
CA SER A 188 -10.06 -4.72 13.44
C SER A 188 -10.89 -5.61 14.37
N THR A 189 -10.81 -5.38 15.67
CA THR A 189 -11.39 -6.26 16.71
C THR A 189 -12.86 -6.55 16.40
N GLY A 190 -13.17 -7.78 15.96
CA GLY A 190 -14.54 -8.13 15.59
C GLY A 190 -14.77 -9.42 14.81
N SER A 191 -13.77 -10.01 14.14
CA SER A 191 -13.98 -11.25 13.39
C SER A 191 -12.71 -12.13 13.37
N ARG A 192 -12.71 -13.23 14.11
CA ARG A 192 -11.78 -14.36 13.91
C ARG A 192 -12.38 -15.27 12.84
N TRP A 193 -11.68 -15.60 11.75
CA TRP A 193 -11.73 -16.95 11.13
C TRP A 193 -10.47 -17.25 10.28
N CYS A 194 -10.01 -18.48 10.49
CA CYS A 194 -9.15 -19.42 9.76
C CYS A 194 -8.12 -19.00 8.70
N ARG A 195 -6.85 -19.34 9.01
CA ARG A 195 -5.84 -19.78 8.04
C ARG A 195 -6.26 -21.12 7.43
N LEU A 196 -6.34 -21.22 6.11
CA LEU A 196 -6.25 -22.48 5.38
C LEU A 196 -5.61 -22.26 4.00
N TRP A 197 -4.28 -22.24 3.94
CA TRP A 197 -3.48 -22.10 2.72
C TRP A 197 -2.79 -23.41 2.31
N HIS A 198 -3.46 -24.56 2.54
CA HIS A 198 -2.81 -25.88 2.36
C HIS A 198 -3.57 -26.89 1.50
N LEU A 199 -4.55 -26.49 0.68
CA LEU A 199 -5.37 -27.46 -0.06
C LEU A 199 -5.58 -27.22 -1.56
N ILE A 200 -4.85 -26.32 -2.22
CA ILE A 200 -4.97 -26.14 -3.69
C ILE A 200 -3.60 -26.19 -4.38
N ALA A 201 -2.78 -27.17 -4.00
CA ALA A 201 -1.58 -27.56 -4.72
C ALA A 201 -1.43 -29.09 -4.72
N GLY A 202 -2.52 -29.79 -5.02
CA GLY A 202 -2.56 -31.23 -5.26
C GLY A 202 -2.99 -31.51 -6.68
#